data_AF-A0A969QF17-F1
#
_entry.id   AF-A0A969QF17-F1
#
_cell.length_a   1.000
_cell.length_b   1.000
_cell.length_c   1.000
_cell.angle_alpha   90.00
_cell.angle_beta   90.00
_cell.angle_gamma   90.00
#
_symmetry.space_group_name_H-M   'P 1'
#
loop_
_entity.id
_entity.type
_entity.pdbx_description
1 polymer ?
#
loop_
_entity_poly.entity_id
_entity_poly.type
_entity_poly.pdbx_seq_one_letter_code
_entity_poly.pdbx_strand_id
1 'polypeptide(L)'
;MLKSKLLAAIAGKNRGILATSTDRQAILAAITELESRNPHPRPLTTAIDLLAGNWRLLYTSSGSLLGIDKFPLVKLGDIYQCIRPTTSAVYNIAEVTSLLPGLDGLVAIVAKFTPVNECRVNVRFNRSVIGLQRFIDYSDPDTLIDSIENGRKFTAIDLPINRPEDKSPAWLEVTYLDETLRISRGNEGSVFVLTK
;
A
#
# COMPACT_ATOMS: atom_id res chain seq x y z
N MET A 1 -16.03 15.50 -10.64
CA MET A 1 -17.08 15.35 -9.59
C MET A 1 -16.95 14.02 -8.82
N LEU A 2 -16.81 12.85 -9.46
CA LEU A 2 -16.75 11.55 -8.77
C LEU A 2 -15.52 11.37 -7.87
N LYS A 3 -14.31 11.67 -8.37
CA LYS A 3 -13.08 11.62 -7.56
C LYS A 3 -13.18 12.49 -6.31
N SER A 4 -13.65 13.73 -6.45
CA SER A 4 -13.86 14.65 -5.33
C SER A 4 -14.86 14.12 -4.30
N LYS A 5 -15.95 13.45 -4.74
CA LYS A 5 -16.92 12.79 -3.85
C LYS A 5 -16.28 11.67 -3.03
N LEU A 6 -15.45 10.83 -3.66
CA LEU A 6 -14.70 9.78 -2.97
C LEU A 6 -13.72 10.37 -1.94
N LEU A 7 -12.93 11.38 -2.35
CA LEU A 7 -11.96 12.02 -1.46
C LEU A 7 -12.63 12.72 -0.27
N ALA A 8 -13.79 13.35 -0.48
CA ALA A 8 -14.58 13.94 0.59
C ALA A 8 -15.12 12.88 1.56
N ALA A 9 -15.55 11.71 1.08
CA ALA A 9 -16.01 10.61 1.93
C ALA A 9 -14.87 9.98 2.77
N ILE A 10 -13.64 10.00 2.25
CA ILE A 10 -12.44 9.48 2.93
C ILE A 10 -11.86 10.51 3.92
N ALA A 11 -12.10 11.80 3.70
CA ALA A 11 -11.55 12.87 4.52
C ALA A 11 -11.86 12.67 6.03
N GLY A 12 -10.84 12.82 6.87
CA GLY A 12 -10.96 12.66 8.31
C GLY A 12 -11.14 11.22 8.82
N LYS A 13 -11.17 10.20 7.94
CA LYS A 13 -11.33 8.80 8.35
C LYS A 13 -10.03 8.11 8.79
N ASN A 14 -8.91 8.83 8.80
CA ASN A 14 -7.57 8.36 9.18
C ASN A 14 -7.23 7.01 8.50
N ARG A 15 -7.16 7.00 7.17
CA ARG A 15 -6.93 5.80 6.33
C ARG A 15 -7.96 4.67 6.48
N GLY A 16 -9.06 4.89 7.19
CA GLY A 16 -10.11 3.91 7.46
C GLY A 16 -10.22 3.50 8.93
N ILE A 17 -9.29 3.92 9.80
CA ILE A 17 -9.30 3.64 11.25
C ILE A 17 -10.58 4.19 11.89
N LEU A 18 -10.96 5.42 11.54
CA LEU A 18 -12.10 6.13 12.13
C LEU A 18 -13.40 5.93 11.33
N ALA A 19 -13.39 5.09 10.29
CA ALA A 19 -14.58 4.87 9.46
C ALA A 19 -15.61 4.02 10.21
N THR A 20 -16.85 4.51 10.27
CA THR A 20 -18.01 3.73 10.75
C THR A 20 -18.50 2.75 9.68
N SER A 21 -19.42 1.84 10.03
CA SER A 21 -20.04 0.94 9.04
C SER A 21 -20.78 1.72 7.93
N THR A 22 -21.44 2.82 8.28
CA THR A 22 -22.10 3.72 7.32
C THR A 22 -21.10 4.43 6.43
N ASP A 23 -19.98 4.93 6.98
CA ASP A 23 -18.91 5.52 6.18
C ASP A 23 -18.33 4.51 5.19
N ARG A 24 -18.09 3.28 5.64
CA ARG A 24 -17.56 2.21 4.77
C ARG A 24 -18.49 1.92 3.60
N GLN A 25 -19.82 1.88 3.84
CA GLN A 25 -20.80 1.71 2.77
C GLN A 25 -20.78 2.88 1.78
N ALA A 26 -20.75 4.13 2.28
CA ALA A 26 -20.70 5.32 1.43
C ALA A 26 -19.41 5.39 0.59
N ILE A 27 -18.26 5.07 1.19
CA ILE A 27 -16.98 5.01 0.51
C ILE A 27 -16.98 3.91 -0.56
N LEU A 28 -17.48 2.71 -0.24
CA LEU A 28 -17.58 1.61 -1.21
C LEU A 28 -18.50 1.97 -2.39
N ALA A 29 -19.62 2.64 -2.14
CA ALA A 29 -20.51 3.11 -3.21
C ALA A 29 -19.79 4.12 -4.13
N ALA A 30 -19.06 5.08 -3.55
CA ALA A 30 -18.27 6.04 -4.32
C ALA A 30 -17.12 5.38 -5.10
N ILE A 31 -16.48 4.35 -4.55
CA ILE A 31 -15.48 3.54 -5.23
C ILE A 31 -16.09 2.84 -6.44
N THR A 32 -17.20 2.13 -6.27
CA THR A 32 -17.88 1.41 -7.37
C THR A 32 -18.29 2.35 -8.50
N GLU A 33 -18.80 3.54 -8.15
CA GLU A 33 -19.15 4.57 -9.13
C GLU A 33 -17.93 5.03 -9.94
N LEU A 34 -16.77 5.19 -9.27
CA LEU A 34 -15.53 5.61 -9.92
C LEU A 34 -14.91 4.48 -10.77
N GLU A 35 -14.91 3.24 -10.28
CA GLU A 35 -14.46 2.04 -11.01
C GLU A 35 -15.24 1.87 -12.33
N SER A 36 -16.54 2.20 -12.36
CA SER A 36 -17.36 2.18 -13.59
C SER A 36 -16.89 3.17 -14.67
N ARG A 37 -16.04 4.13 -14.31
CA ARG A 37 -15.46 5.16 -15.17
C ARG A 37 -13.93 5.04 -15.24
N ASN A 38 -13.38 3.85 -15.01
CA ASN A 38 -11.95 3.61 -15.09
C ASN A 38 -11.41 3.94 -16.51
N PRO A 39 -10.52 4.94 -16.66
CA PRO A 39 -9.95 5.26 -17.97
C PRO A 39 -8.95 4.20 -18.45
N HIS A 40 -8.40 3.39 -17.54
CA HIS A 40 -7.39 2.36 -17.84
C HIS A 40 -7.85 0.98 -17.33
N PRO A 41 -8.77 0.29 -18.02
CA PRO A 41 -9.28 -1.03 -17.61
C PRO A 41 -8.24 -2.17 -17.74
N ARG A 42 -7.14 -1.93 -18.46
CA ARG A 42 -6.08 -2.92 -18.74
C ARG A 42 -4.70 -2.39 -18.32
N PRO A 43 -4.53 -2.00 -17.05
CA PRO A 43 -3.39 -1.20 -16.63
C PRO A 43 -2.06 -1.92 -16.78
N LEU A 44 -2.04 -3.26 -16.77
CA LEU A 44 -0.80 -4.03 -16.89
C LEU A 44 -0.27 -4.13 -18.33
N THR A 45 -1.10 -3.81 -19.33
CA THR A 45 -0.71 -3.89 -20.75
C THR A 45 -0.69 -2.53 -21.44
N THR A 46 -1.61 -1.63 -21.11
CA THR A 46 -1.73 -0.32 -21.80
C THR A 46 -1.33 0.89 -20.97
N ALA A 47 -1.17 0.74 -19.66
CA ALA A 47 -0.90 1.86 -18.75
C ALA A 47 0.09 1.49 -17.62
N ILE A 48 1.04 0.58 -17.91
CA ILE A 48 1.99 0.07 -16.92
C ILE A 48 2.86 1.20 -16.35
N ASP A 49 3.18 2.20 -17.18
CA ASP A 49 3.98 3.37 -16.78
C ASP A 49 3.24 4.26 -15.77
N LEU A 50 1.90 4.33 -15.86
CA LEU A 50 1.10 5.04 -14.86
C LEU A 50 1.17 4.35 -13.49
N LEU A 51 1.29 3.02 -13.45
CA LEU A 51 1.43 2.28 -12.19
C LEU A 51 2.77 2.54 -11.50
N ALA A 52 3.83 2.89 -12.24
CA ALA A 52 5.15 3.12 -11.68
C ALA A 52 5.14 4.28 -10.66
N GLY A 53 5.94 4.19 -9.60
CA GLY A 53 6.13 5.26 -8.62
C GLY A 53 5.53 4.97 -7.24
N ASN A 54 5.49 6.00 -6.40
CA ASN A 54 5.21 5.87 -4.96
C ASN A 54 3.77 6.26 -4.67
N TRP A 55 2.94 5.29 -4.34
CA TRP A 55 1.52 5.51 -4.06
C TRP A 55 1.26 5.60 -2.57
N ARG A 56 0.85 6.76 -2.07
CA ARG A 56 0.44 6.94 -0.68
C ARG A 56 -1.01 6.50 -0.46
N LEU A 57 -1.23 5.71 0.59
CA LEU A 57 -2.55 5.22 0.98
C LEU A 57 -3.43 6.33 1.55
N LEU A 58 -4.58 6.55 0.94
CA LEU A 58 -5.63 7.44 1.44
C LEU A 58 -6.67 6.69 2.28
N TYR A 59 -7.00 5.46 1.88
CA TYR A 59 -8.01 4.64 2.55
C TYR A 59 -7.77 3.14 2.31
N THR A 60 -8.03 2.32 3.34
CA THR A 60 -8.18 0.88 3.19
C THR A 60 -9.29 0.32 4.07
N SER A 61 -9.91 -0.78 3.63
CA SER A 61 -10.77 -1.62 4.48
C SER A 61 -10.03 -2.78 5.16
N SER A 62 -8.71 -2.91 4.93
CA SER A 62 -7.91 -4.02 5.44
C SER A 62 -7.68 -3.94 6.94
N GLY A 63 -8.24 -4.89 7.69
CA GLY A 63 -8.09 -4.95 9.15
C GLY A 63 -6.65 -5.25 9.61
N SER A 64 -5.86 -5.94 8.79
CA SER A 64 -4.47 -6.29 9.12
C SER A 64 -3.54 -5.07 9.10
N LEU A 65 -3.73 -4.14 8.15
CA LEU A 65 -2.97 -2.88 8.11
C LEU A 65 -3.41 -1.89 9.20
N LEU A 66 -4.72 -1.80 9.46
CA LEU A 66 -5.27 -0.87 10.45
C LEU A 66 -5.03 -1.31 11.89
N GLY A 67 -4.64 -2.57 12.11
CA GLY A 67 -4.42 -3.14 13.44
C GLY A 67 -3.27 -2.51 14.23
N ILE A 68 -2.36 -1.79 13.58
CA ILE A 68 -1.19 -1.14 14.22
C ILE A 68 -1.62 -0.07 15.22
N ASP A 69 -2.73 0.63 14.98
CA ASP A 69 -3.23 1.70 15.89
C ASP A 69 -3.79 1.16 17.22
N LYS A 70 -3.82 -0.17 17.40
CA LYS A 70 -4.23 -0.82 18.64
C LYS A 70 -3.12 -0.87 19.68
N PHE A 71 -1.85 -0.62 19.29
CA PHE A 71 -0.74 -0.64 20.22
C PHE A 71 -0.64 0.70 20.97
N PRO A 72 -0.56 0.69 22.32
CA PRO A 72 -0.44 1.93 23.08
C PRO A 72 0.88 2.65 22.73
N LEU A 73 0.84 3.98 22.73
CA LEU A 73 1.99 4.86 22.44
C LEU A 73 2.51 4.85 21.00
N VAL A 74 1.81 4.17 20.10
CA VAL A 74 2.16 4.05 18.68
C VAL A 74 0.98 4.51 17.83
N LYS A 75 1.28 5.24 16.75
CA LYS A 75 0.29 5.66 15.76
C LYS A 75 0.74 5.26 14.37
N LEU A 76 -0.23 4.91 13.54
CA LEU A 76 0.02 4.63 12.13
C LEU A 76 0.27 5.93 11.35
N GLY A 77 1.49 6.07 10.83
CA GLY A 77 1.90 7.15 9.95
C GLY A 77 1.42 6.95 8.51
N ASP A 78 2.16 7.49 7.55
CA ASP A 78 1.84 7.28 6.15
C ASP A 78 2.20 5.86 5.70
N ILE A 79 1.39 5.32 4.79
CA ILE A 79 1.61 4.03 4.15
C ILE A 79 1.83 4.29 2.67
N TYR A 80 2.90 3.75 2.14
CA TYR A 80 3.25 3.81 0.73
C TYR A 80 3.25 2.42 0.12
N GLN A 81 2.79 2.34 -1.12
CA GLN A 81 2.99 1.19 -1.99
C GLN A 81 3.74 1.68 -3.23
N CYS A 82 5.03 1.39 -3.26
CA CYS A 82 5.92 1.83 -4.33
C CYS A 82 6.07 0.73 -5.36
N ILE A 83 5.73 1.00 -6.60
CA ILE A 83 5.72 0.01 -7.68
C ILE A 83 6.87 0.31 -8.64
N ARG A 84 7.66 -0.72 -8.95
CA ARG A 84 8.74 -0.71 -9.93
C ARG A 84 8.45 -1.77 -11.01
N PRO A 85 7.75 -1.40 -12.10
CA PRO A 85 7.36 -2.38 -13.13
C PRO A 85 8.54 -3.06 -13.81
N THR A 86 9.62 -2.33 -14.07
CA THR A 86 10.84 -2.84 -14.72
C THR A 86 11.45 -4.05 -14.00
N THR A 87 11.37 -4.07 -12.68
CA THR A 87 11.92 -5.17 -11.84
C THR A 87 10.82 -6.07 -11.28
N SER A 88 9.56 -5.87 -11.67
CA SER A 88 8.37 -6.51 -11.10
C SER A 88 8.34 -6.45 -9.57
N ALA A 89 8.75 -5.32 -8.98
CA ALA A 89 8.86 -5.16 -7.53
C ALA A 89 7.78 -4.25 -6.97
N VAL A 90 7.29 -4.58 -5.78
CA VAL A 90 6.43 -3.72 -4.96
C VAL A 90 7.04 -3.60 -3.57
N TYR A 91 7.12 -2.38 -3.05
CA TYR A 91 7.55 -2.07 -1.70
C TYR A 91 6.37 -1.50 -0.93
N ASN A 92 5.88 -2.21 0.09
CA ASN A 92 4.88 -1.66 0.99
C ASN A 92 5.60 -1.12 2.22
N ILE A 93 5.57 0.20 2.42
CA ILE A 93 6.28 0.90 3.47
C ILE A 93 5.22 1.51 4.40
N ALA A 94 5.27 1.22 5.68
CA ALA A 94 4.40 1.78 6.70
C ALA A 94 5.25 2.50 7.74
N GLU A 95 5.03 3.80 7.87
CA GLU A 95 5.61 4.61 8.93
C GLU A 95 4.84 4.41 10.22
N VAL A 96 5.58 4.41 11.32
CA VAL A 96 5.03 4.19 12.65
C VAL A 96 5.53 5.33 13.54
N THR A 97 4.63 6.21 13.95
CA THR A 97 4.98 7.33 14.82
C THR A 97 4.88 6.91 16.28
N SER A 98 5.91 7.18 17.07
CA SER A 98 5.89 6.96 18.51
C SER A 98 5.52 8.24 19.25
N LEU A 99 4.81 8.11 20.37
CA LEU A 99 4.64 9.22 21.31
C LEU A 99 5.93 9.51 22.11
N LEU A 100 6.90 8.60 22.09
CA LEU A 100 8.19 8.77 22.73
C LEU A 100 9.21 9.38 21.74
N PRO A 101 9.91 10.46 22.12
CA PRO A 101 10.84 11.13 21.22
C PRO A 101 11.89 10.18 20.66
N GLY A 102 11.90 10.04 19.33
CA GLY A 102 12.95 9.30 18.66
C GLY A 102 12.77 7.80 18.53
N LEU A 103 11.58 7.30 18.82
CA LEU A 103 11.25 5.89 18.63
C LEU A 103 10.33 5.68 17.42
N ASP A 104 10.33 6.62 16.47
CA ASP A 104 9.62 6.47 15.21
C ASP A 104 10.18 5.28 14.44
N GLY A 105 9.27 4.39 14.07
CA GLY A 105 9.53 3.14 13.40
C GLY A 105 9.14 3.17 11.93
N LEU A 106 9.56 2.11 11.25
CA LEU A 106 9.22 1.83 9.88
C LEU A 106 9.11 0.31 9.69
N VAL A 107 8.11 -0.10 8.91
CA VAL A 107 7.99 -1.45 8.38
C VAL A 107 8.01 -1.38 6.86
N ALA A 108 8.97 -2.03 6.20
CA ALA A 108 9.03 -2.14 4.75
C ALA A 108 8.95 -3.61 4.33
N ILE A 109 8.00 -3.94 3.46
CA ILE A 109 7.81 -5.27 2.91
C ILE A 109 8.17 -5.24 1.43
N VAL A 110 9.19 -6.01 1.07
CA VAL A 110 9.61 -6.22 -0.32
C VAL A 110 8.84 -7.39 -0.90
N ALA A 111 8.19 -7.15 -2.03
CA ALA A 111 7.46 -8.16 -2.77
C ALA A 111 7.82 -8.14 -4.25
N LYS A 112 7.65 -9.28 -4.91
CA LYS A 112 7.60 -9.39 -6.37
C LYS A 112 6.16 -9.62 -6.81
N PHE A 113 5.82 -9.13 -7.98
CA PHE A 113 4.50 -9.36 -8.57
C PHE A 113 4.60 -10.05 -9.92
N THR A 114 3.60 -10.86 -10.25
CA THR A 114 3.49 -11.51 -11.56
C THR A 114 2.08 -11.29 -12.13
N PRO A 115 1.94 -10.77 -13.37
CA PRO A 115 0.64 -10.63 -14.01
C PRO A 115 -0.09 -11.96 -14.12
N VAL A 116 -1.37 -11.96 -13.75
CA VAL A 116 -2.31 -13.08 -13.94
C VAL A 116 -3.18 -12.81 -15.16
N ASN A 117 -3.57 -11.56 -15.36
CA ASN A 117 -4.30 -11.06 -16.52
C ASN A 117 -3.97 -9.57 -16.73
N GLU A 118 -4.80 -8.82 -17.46
CA GLU A 118 -4.56 -7.41 -17.80
C GLU A 118 -4.72 -6.41 -16.62
N CYS A 119 -5.31 -6.82 -15.49
CA CYS A 119 -5.54 -5.96 -14.32
C CYS A 119 -5.17 -6.59 -12.96
N ARG A 120 -4.90 -7.90 -12.91
CA ARG A 120 -4.59 -8.65 -11.69
C ARG A 120 -3.16 -9.16 -11.69
N VAL A 121 -2.51 -9.06 -10.54
CA VAL A 121 -1.19 -9.63 -10.26
C VAL A 121 -1.25 -10.56 -9.05
N ASN A 122 -0.45 -11.61 -9.08
CA ASN A 122 -0.05 -12.33 -7.87
C ASN A 122 1.07 -11.55 -7.20
N VAL A 123 1.09 -11.56 -5.86
CA VAL A 123 2.08 -10.89 -5.03
C VAL A 123 2.77 -11.92 -4.16
N ARG A 124 4.10 -11.97 -4.27
CA ARG A 124 4.97 -12.81 -3.46
C ARG A 124 5.81 -11.92 -2.55
N PHE A 125 5.58 -12.03 -1.25
CA PHE A 125 6.38 -11.33 -0.25
C PHE A 125 7.70 -12.07 -0.03
N ASN A 126 8.82 -11.35 -0.07
CA ASN A 126 10.16 -11.95 -0.04
C ASN A 126 10.90 -11.59 1.25
N ARG A 127 10.80 -10.34 1.69
CA ARG A 127 11.63 -9.78 2.77
C ARG A 127 10.83 -8.73 3.53
N SER A 128 11.00 -8.71 4.85
CA SER A 128 10.51 -7.64 5.73
C SER A 128 11.68 -6.95 6.39
N VAL A 129 11.68 -5.62 6.38
CA VAL A 129 12.62 -4.78 7.11
C VAL A 129 11.83 -3.98 8.13
N ILE A 130 12.17 -4.14 9.42
CA ILE A 130 11.53 -3.43 10.54
C ILE A 130 12.62 -2.72 11.32
N GLY A 131 12.53 -1.39 11.43
CA GLY A 131 13.58 -0.61 12.08
C GLY A 131 13.07 0.72 12.61
N LEU A 132 13.94 1.42 13.34
CA LEU A 132 13.69 2.81 13.73
C LEU A 132 14.19 3.73 12.62
N GLN A 133 13.39 4.72 12.24
CA GLN A 133 13.66 5.61 11.10
C GLN A 133 15.06 6.24 11.18
N ARG A 134 15.46 6.69 12.38
CA ARG A 134 16.79 7.25 12.67
C ARG A 134 17.98 6.32 12.40
N PHE A 135 17.78 5.01 12.54
CA PHE A 135 18.84 4.02 12.43
C PHE A 135 18.93 3.43 11.03
N ILE A 136 17.88 3.58 10.24
CA ILE A 136 17.83 3.16 8.84
C ILE A 136 18.02 4.32 7.88
N ASP A 137 18.23 5.54 8.40
CA ASP A 137 18.49 6.76 7.62
C ASP A 137 17.34 7.05 6.64
N TYR A 138 16.10 6.87 7.12
CA TYR A 138 14.89 7.06 6.32
C TYR A 138 14.53 8.54 6.19
N SER A 139 14.53 9.07 4.96
CA SER A 139 13.98 10.38 4.62
C SER A 139 12.70 10.30 3.81
N ASP A 140 12.63 9.33 2.89
CA ASP A 140 11.54 9.15 1.94
C ASP A 140 11.54 7.71 1.38
N PRO A 141 10.46 7.29 0.70
CA PRO A 141 10.39 5.94 0.14
C PRO A 141 11.49 5.61 -0.88
N ASP A 142 11.93 6.55 -1.72
CA ASP A 142 12.89 6.27 -2.79
C ASP A 142 14.28 5.98 -2.22
N THR A 143 14.76 6.78 -1.27
CA THR A 143 16.06 6.57 -0.61
C THR A 143 16.15 5.23 0.13
N LEU A 144 15.04 4.80 0.74
CA LEU A 144 14.95 3.48 1.36
C LEU A 144 14.97 2.36 0.33
N ILE A 145 14.18 2.48 -0.74
CA ILE A 145 14.11 1.48 -1.80
C ILE A 145 15.49 1.32 -2.44
N ASP A 146 16.16 2.42 -2.77
CA ASP A 146 17.52 2.41 -3.31
C ASP A 146 18.49 1.72 -2.35
N SER A 147 18.39 1.99 -1.04
CA SER A 147 19.22 1.32 -0.03
C SER A 147 18.94 -0.19 0.05
N ILE A 148 17.67 -0.60 -0.08
CA ILE A 148 17.25 -2.01 -0.10
C ILE A 148 17.77 -2.72 -1.36
N GLU A 149 17.64 -2.08 -2.52
CA GLU A 149 18.06 -2.62 -3.82
C GLU A 149 19.59 -2.74 -3.92
N ASN A 150 20.33 -1.79 -3.35
CA ASN A 150 21.79 -1.84 -3.26
C ASN A 150 22.33 -2.76 -2.15
N GLY A 151 21.46 -3.46 -1.41
CA GLY A 151 21.86 -4.42 -0.39
C GLY A 151 22.50 -3.80 0.86
N ARG A 152 22.18 -2.54 1.18
CA ARG A 152 22.66 -1.88 2.41
C ARG A 152 22.24 -2.72 3.62
N LYS A 153 23.18 -2.95 4.54
CA LYS A 153 22.87 -3.54 5.84
C LYS A 153 22.30 -2.43 6.72
N PHE A 154 21.05 -2.60 7.14
CA PHE A 154 20.40 -1.72 8.08
C PHE A 154 20.63 -2.24 9.51
N THR A 155 20.71 -1.35 10.48
CA THR A 155 20.47 -1.70 11.89
C THR A 155 18.95 -1.84 12.11
N ALA A 156 18.39 -2.86 11.46
CA ALA A 156 16.98 -3.20 11.43
C ALA A 156 16.82 -4.71 11.55
N ILE A 157 15.64 -5.14 11.99
CA ILE A 157 15.22 -6.53 11.91
C ILE A 157 14.89 -6.81 10.44
N ASP A 158 15.73 -7.62 9.80
CA ASP A 158 15.62 -7.99 8.40
C ASP A 158 15.37 -9.50 8.29
N LEU A 159 14.15 -9.87 7.91
CA LEU A 159 13.70 -11.26 7.93
C LEU A 159 13.22 -11.69 6.54
N PRO A 160 13.61 -12.89 6.07
CA PRO A 160 12.99 -13.49 4.91
C PRO A 160 11.54 -13.86 5.24
N ILE A 161 10.63 -13.59 4.32
CA ILE A 161 9.22 -14.01 4.43
C ILE A 161 9.07 -15.32 3.70
N ASN A 162 9.02 -16.42 4.45
CA ASN A 162 8.74 -17.74 3.90
C ASN A 162 7.24 -17.99 3.96
N ARG A 163 6.58 -17.98 2.79
CA ARG A 163 5.17 -18.34 2.69
C ARG A 163 5.05 -19.83 2.41
N PRO A 164 4.28 -20.59 3.20
CA PRO A 164 3.99 -21.99 2.94
C PRO A 164 3.41 -22.20 1.52
N GLU A 165 3.87 -23.24 0.82
CA GLU A 165 3.49 -23.52 -0.58
C GLU A 165 2.00 -23.88 -0.75
N ASP A 166 1.36 -24.35 0.32
CA ASP A 166 -0.05 -24.77 0.37
C ASP A 166 -1.05 -23.61 0.42
N LYS A 167 -0.59 -22.36 0.60
CA LYS A 167 -1.46 -21.18 0.62
C LYS A 167 -1.55 -20.51 -0.76
N SER A 168 -2.78 -20.35 -1.27
CA SER A 168 -3.07 -19.58 -2.48
C SER A 168 -2.35 -18.24 -2.50
N PRO A 169 -1.67 -17.84 -3.59
CA PRO A 169 -0.90 -16.60 -3.67
C PRO A 169 -1.76 -15.41 -3.26
N ALA A 170 -1.17 -14.45 -2.54
CA ALA A 170 -1.80 -13.16 -2.36
C ALA A 170 -1.96 -12.52 -3.75
N TRP A 171 -3.07 -11.85 -4.01
CA TRP A 171 -3.31 -11.18 -5.28
C TRP A 171 -3.82 -9.76 -5.05
N LEU A 172 -3.52 -8.91 -6.02
CA LEU A 172 -4.00 -7.54 -6.08
C LEU A 172 -4.56 -7.31 -7.49
N GLU A 173 -5.74 -6.71 -7.56
CA GLU A 173 -6.38 -6.32 -8.82
C GLU A 173 -6.55 -4.81 -8.86
N VAL A 174 -6.03 -4.17 -9.91
CA VAL A 174 -6.19 -2.73 -10.14
C VAL A 174 -7.52 -2.50 -10.84
N THR A 175 -8.46 -1.85 -10.15
CA THR A 175 -9.83 -1.66 -10.62
C THR A 175 -10.10 -0.23 -11.09
N TYR A 176 -9.24 0.72 -10.72
CA TYR A 176 -9.21 2.07 -11.23
C TYR A 176 -7.77 2.58 -11.28
N LEU A 177 -7.40 3.26 -12.35
CA LEU A 177 -6.11 3.93 -12.47
C LEU A 177 -6.23 5.19 -13.32
N ASP A 178 -5.72 6.30 -12.79
CA ASP A 178 -5.38 7.48 -13.56
C ASP A 178 -4.06 8.09 -13.05
N GLU A 179 -3.73 9.31 -13.49
CA GLU A 179 -2.46 9.97 -13.19
C GLU A 179 -2.25 10.25 -11.70
N THR A 180 -3.32 10.38 -10.90
CA THR A 180 -3.23 10.82 -9.50
C THR A 180 -3.91 9.89 -8.50
N LEU A 181 -4.73 8.93 -8.97
CA LEU A 181 -5.48 8.02 -8.12
C LEU A 181 -5.42 6.59 -8.66
N ARG A 182 -5.22 5.65 -7.73
CA ARG A 182 -5.31 4.22 -7.99
C ARG A 182 -6.22 3.56 -6.97
N ILE A 183 -7.10 2.68 -7.46
CA ILE A 183 -7.89 1.80 -6.62
C ILE A 183 -7.50 0.36 -6.91
N SER A 184 -7.33 -0.42 -5.85
CA SER A 184 -7.03 -1.83 -5.97
C SER A 184 -7.80 -2.66 -4.96
N ARG A 185 -8.10 -3.90 -5.31
CA ARG A 185 -8.77 -4.89 -4.48
C ARG A 185 -7.84 -6.07 -4.20
N GLY A 186 -7.84 -6.54 -2.96
CA GLY A 186 -6.99 -7.64 -2.49
C GLY A 186 -7.76 -8.92 -2.18
N ASN A 187 -7.02 -10.01 -2.03
CA ASN A 187 -7.53 -11.37 -1.78
C ASN A 187 -8.39 -11.56 -0.53
N GLU A 188 -8.32 -10.67 0.46
CA GLU A 188 -9.14 -10.71 1.68
C GLU A 188 -10.40 -9.83 1.58
N GLY A 189 -10.82 -9.46 0.37
CA GLY A 189 -11.92 -8.49 0.16
C GLY A 189 -11.55 -7.06 0.56
N SER A 190 -10.26 -6.79 0.74
CA SER A 190 -9.73 -5.46 1.08
C SER A 190 -9.78 -4.55 -0.14
N VAL A 191 -10.07 -3.26 0.06
CA VAL A 191 -9.91 -2.21 -0.95
C VAL A 191 -8.81 -1.25 -0.51
N PHE A 192 -8.08 -0.70 -1.46
CA PHE A 192 -7.02 0.28 -1.25
C PHE A 192 -7.26 1.45 -2.21
N VAL A 193 -7.37 2.66 -1.67
CA VAL A 193 -7.41 3.90 -2.44
C VAL A 193 -6.11 4.61 -2.19
N LEU A 194 -5.33 4.83 -3.24
CA LEU A 194 -4.00 5.43 -3.17
C LEU A 194 -3.88 6.63 -4.11
N THR A 195 -2.99 7.53 -3.75
CA THR A 195 -2.65 8.72 -4.56
C THR A 195 -1.16 8.80 -4.79
N LYS A 196 -0.77 9.45 -5.88
CA LYS A 196 0.62 9.65 -6.31
C LYS A 196 0.91 11.13 -6.39
#